data_AF-A0A1Z8WUE1-F1
#
_entry.id   AF-A0A1Z8WUE1-F1
#
_cell.length_a   1.000
_cell.length_b   1.000
_cell.length_c   1.000
_cell.angle_alpha   90.00
_cell.angle_beta   90.00
_cell.angle_gamma   90.00
#
_symmetry.space_group_name_H-M   'P 1'
#
loop_
_entity.id
_entity.type
_entity.pdbx_description
1 polymer ?
#
loop_
_entity_poly.entity_id
_entity_poly.type
_entity_poly.pdbx_seq_one_letter_code
_entity_poly.pdbx_strand_id
1 'polypeptide(L)'
;MNEITLTIHADEGHGWLYITNEQMVEYGLSKDDFSKFSYYDDEGVYAEEDVDASKVIDAVTNKGISIAFEEIAVEGLSPIRELKRTGS
;
A
#
# COMPACT_ATOMS: atom_id res chain seq x y z
N MET A 1 22.13 0.77 7.78
CA MET A 1 20.90 0.04 7.44
C MET A 1 19.98 1.07 6.81
N ASN A 2 19.47 0.79 5.62
CA ASN A 2 18.50 1.68 4.99
C ASN A 2 17.13 1.39 5.63
N GLU A 3 16.44 2.42 6.05
CA GLU A 3 15.08 2.36 6.59
C GLU A 3 14.20 3.27 5.75
N ILE A 4 12.96 2.82 5.49
CA ILE A 4 11.92 3.63 4.88
C ILE A 4 10.70 3.68 5.80
N THR A 5 9.93 4.74 5.70
CA THR A 5 8.61 4.83 6.34
C THR A 5 7.54 4.58 5.30
N LEU A 6 6.64 3.64 5.57
CA LEU A 6 5.44 3.41 4.77
C LEU A 6 4.20 3.85 5.56
N THR A 7 3.26 4.46 4.85
CA THR A 7 2.04 5.01 5.42
C THR A 7 0.91 3.99 5.31
N ILE A 8 0.26 3.67 6.42
CA ILE A 8 -0.98 2.91 6.47
C ILE A 8 -2.12 3.91 6.60
N HIS A 9 -3.07 3.87 5.67
CA HIS A 9 -4.32 4.59 5.79
C HIS A 9 -5.38 3.63 6.33
N ALA A 10 -6.11 4.02 7.36
CA ALA A 10 -7.13 3.17 7.97
C ALA A 10 -8.45 3.92 8.15
N ASP A 11 -9.54 3.16 8.07
CA ASP A 11 -10.86 3.59 8.50
C ASP A 11 -11.49 2.56 9.44
N GLU A 12 -12.73 2.77 9.88
CA GLU A 12 -13.38 1.87 10.85
C GLU A 12 -13.56 0.43 10.35
N GLY A 13 -13.39 0.18 9.05
CA GLY A 13 -13.56 -1.12 8.42
C GLY A 13 -12.26 -1.80 7.98
N HIS A 14 -11.36 -1.07 7.31
CA HIS A 14 -10.15 -1.64 6.70
C HIS A 14 -8.96 -0.66 6.69
N GLY A 15 -7.77 -1.22 6.56
CA GLY A 15 -6.49 -0.56 6.30
C GLY A 15 -5.95 -0.78 4.89
N TRP A 16 -5.15 0.18 4.43
CA TRP A 16 -4.41 0.14 3.17
C TRP A 16 -3.00 0.71 3.34
N LEU A 17 -1.99 -0.09 3.01
CA LEU A 17 -0.60 0.34 2.96
C LEU A 17 -0.32 1.07 1.64
N TYR A 18 0.09 2.33 1.72
CA TYR A 18 0.38 3.14 0.55
C TYR A 18 1.81 2.88 0.02
N ILE A 19 1.92 2.72 -1.29
CA ILE A 19 3.19 2.66 -2.02
C ILE A 19 3.10 3.47 -3.31
N THR A 20 4.10 4.33 -3.53
CA THR A 20 4.17 5.17 -4.73
C THR A 20 4.53 4.36 -5.97
N ASN A 21 4.23 4.89 -7.16
CA ASN A 21 4.65 4.29 -8.42
C ASN A 21 6.17 4.12 -8.52
N GLU A 22 6.96 5.06 -7.98
CA GLU A 22 8.42 4.98 -7.98
C GLU A 22 8.92 3.85 -7.08
N GLN A 23 8.41 3.75 -5.85
CA GLN A 23 8.74 2.66 -4.92
C GLN A 23 8.33 1.30 -5.46
N MET A 24 7.17 1.19 -6.12
CA MET A 24 6.78 -0.07 -6.78
C MET A 24 7.84 -0.51 -7.79
N VAL A 25 8.27 0.39 -8.67
CA VAL A 25 9.33 0.08 -9.65
C VAL A 25 10.65 -0.28 -8.96
N GLU A 26 11.05 0.45 -7.91
CA GLU A 26 12.27 0.19 -7.15
C GLU A 26 12.27 -1.22 -6.52
N TYR A 27 11.13 -1.63 -5.97
CA TYR A 27 10.98 -2.91 -5.27
C TYR A 27 10.51 -4.05 -6.16
N GLY A 28 10.33 -3.81 -7.46
CA GLY A 28 9.98 -4.83 -8.44
C GLY A 28 8.51 -5.24 -8.39
N LEU A 29 7.64 -4.32 -7.98
CA LEU A 29 6.18 -4.45 -7.99
C LEU A 29 5.57 -3.61 -9.12
N SER A 30 4.34 -3.93 -9.45
CA SER A 30 3.50 -3.24 -10.42
C SER A 30 2.05 -3.24 -9.94
N LYS A 31 1.19 -2.40 -10.53
CA LYS A 31 -0.23 -2.35 -10.18
C LYS A 31 -0.95 -3.70 -10.38
N ASP A 32 -0.45 -4.56 -11.26
CA ASP A 32 -1.02 -5.87 -11.57
C ASP A 32 -0.73 -6.93 -10.50
N ASP A 33 0.21 -6.66 -9.58
CA ASP A 33 0.53 -7.56 -8.47
C ASP A 33 -0.52 -7.49 -7.35
N PHE A 34 -1.40 -6.48 -7.37
CA PHE A 34 -2.39 -6.20 -6.33
C PHE A 34 -3.77 -6.75 -6.70
N SER A 35 -4.47 -7.31 -5.72
CA SER A 35 -5.81 -7.85 -5.91
C SER A 35 -6.84 -6.73 -6.11
N LYS A 36 -8.07 -7.07 -6.51
CA LYS A 36 -9.19 -6.11 -6.60
C LYS A 36 -9.64 -5.47 -5.29
N PHE A 37 -9.09 -5.90 -4.16
CA PHE A 37 -9.38 -5.32 -2.85
C PHE A 37 -8.56 -4.05 -2.59
N SER A 38 -7.45 -3.89 -3.32
CA SER A 38 -6.61 -2.70 -3.31
C SER A 38 -7.16 -1.60 -4.23
N TYR A 39 -6.69 -0.38 -4.00
CA TYR A 39 -7.07 0.81 -4.76
C TYR A 39 -5.85 1.51 -5.34
N TYR A 40 -6.04 2.38 -6.32
CA TYR A 40 -4.96 3.18 -6.89
C TYR A 40 -5.44 4.55 -7.34
N ASP A 41 -4.48 5.46 -7.44
CA ASP A 41 -4.62 6.76 -8.10
C ASP A 41 -3.44 6.99 -9.07
N ASP A 42 -3.24 8.26 -9.43
CA ASP A 42 -2.16 8.65 -10.34
C ASP A 42 -0.77 8.58 -9.66
N GLU A 43 -0.69 8.59 -8.33
CA GLU A 43 0.55 8.62 -7.56
C GLU A 43 1.02 7.23 -7.12
N GLY A 44 0.09 6.33 -6.79
CA GLY A 44 0.45 5.02 -6.25
C GLY A 44 -0.70 4.04 -6.07
N VAL A 45 -0.45 3.05 -5.21
CA VAL A 45 -1.37 1.98 -4.84
C VAL A 45 -1.58 2.00 -3.33
N TYR A 46 -2.83 1.82 -2.94
CA TYR A 46 -3.29 1.57 -1.58
C TYR A 46 -3.55 0.07 -1.44
N ALA A 47 -2.51 -0.66 -0.99
CA ALA A 47 -2.51 -2.10 -0.87
C ALA A 47 -3.33 -2.53 0.35
N GLU A 48 -4.42 -3.26 0.14
CA GLU A 48 -5.32 -3.72 1.20
C GLU A 48 -4.60 -4.59 2.23
N GLU A 49 -4.88 -4.35 3.51
CA GLU A 49 -4.09 -4.86 4.64
C GLU A 49 -4.09 -6.38 4.77
N ASP A 50 -5.23 -7.04 4.55
CA ASP A 50 -5.40 -8.47 4.79
C ASP A 50 -4.82 -9.31 3.65
N VAL A 51 -4.78 -8.77 2.44
CA VAL A 51 -4.43 -9.53 1.22
C VAL A 51 -3.12 -9.07 0.59
N ASP A 52 -2.91 -7.77 0.45
CA ASP A 52 -1.91 -7.23 -0.47
C ASP A 52 -0.77 -6.47 0.22
N ALA A 53 -0.96 -5.92 1.43
CA ALA A 53 0.08 -5.18 2.14
C ALA A 53 1.34 -6.03 2.40
N SER A 54 1.17 -7.33 2.67
CA SER A 54 2.28 -8.26 2.84
C SER A 54 3.20 -8.33 1.61
N LYS A 55 2.66 -8.19 0.39
CA LYS A 55 3.46 -8.18 -0.85
C LYS A 55 4.42 -7.01 -0.90
N VAL A 56 3.98 -5.84 -0.44
CA VAL A 56 4.82 -4.64 -0.33
C VAL A 56 5.92 -4.86 0.71
N ILE A 57 5.54 -5.34 1.89
CA ILE A 57 6.47 -5.60 2.99
C ILE A 57 7.55 -6.60 2.55
N ASP A 58 7.15 -7.70 1.91
CA ASP A 58 8.06 -8.71 1.40
C ASP A 58 8.98 -8.13 0.32
N ALA A 59 8.46 -7.35 -0.63
CA ALA A 59 9.26 -6.75 -1.70
C ALA A 59 10.36 -5.82 -1.15
N VAL A 60 10.04 -5.00 -0.14
CA VAL A 60 11.00 -4.08 0.49
C VAL A 60 12.00 -4.84 1.37
N THR A 61 11.53 -5.74 2.23
CA THR A 61 12.41 -6.49 3.15
C THR A 61 13.34 -7.46 2.42
N ASN A 62 12.92 -8.02 1.29
CA ASN A 62 13.78 -8.84 0.42
C ASN A 62 14.97 -8.05 -0.18
N LYS A 63 14.92 -6.71 -0.18
CA LYS A 63 16.05 -5.84 -0.54
C LYS A 63 16.98 -5.54 0.64
N GLY A 64 16.70 -6.09 1.83
CA GLY A 64 17.46 -5.83 3.06
C GLY A 64 17.17 -4.45 3.67
N ILE A 65 16.03 -3.85 3.33
CA ILE A 65 15.59 -2.54 3.84
C ILE A 65 14.65 -2.76 5.03
N SER A 66 14.86 -2.00 6.11
CA SER A 66 13.97 -1.98 7.26
C SER A 66 12.76 -1.07 7.00
N ILE A 67 11.61 -1.42 7.57
CA ILE A 67 10.37 -0.65 7.40
C ILE A 67 9.94 -0.12 8.76
N ALA A 68 9.69 1.18 8.82
CA ALA A 68 8.87 1.81 9.84
C ALA A 68 7.46 2.06 9.26
N PHE A 69 6.44 2.01 10.12
CA PHE A 69 5.08 2.32 9.73
C PHE A 69 4.60 3.58 10.43
N GLU A 70 3.88 4.41 9.68
CA GLU A 70 3.05 5.47 10.23
C GLU A 70 1.60 5.21 9.84
N GLU A 71 0.65 5.57 10.70
CA GLU A 71 -0.77 5.33 10.46
C GLU A 71 -1.55 6.64 10.42
N ILE A 72 -2.40 6.76 9.40
CA ILE A 72 -3.37 7.85 9.24
C ILE A 72 -4.76 7.21 9.29
N ALA A 73 -5.38 7.26 10.47
CA ALA A 73 -6.74 6.80 10.69
C ALA A 73 -7.75 7.95 10.49
N VAL A 74 -8.90 7.64 9.90
CA VAL A 74 -10.04 8.57 9.78
C VAL A 74 -11.28 7.97 10.44
N GLU A 75 -12.12 8.82 11.02
CA GLU A 75 -13.44 8.41 11.50
C GLU A 75 -14.40 8.23 10.30
N GLY A 76 -15.22 7.17 10.33
CA GLY A 76 -16.13 6.83 9.24
C GLY A 76 -15.45 6.11 8.07
N LEU A 77 -15.85 6.42 6.82
CA LEU A 77 -15.34 5.76 5.61
C LEU A 77 -14.21 6.58 4.97
N SER A 78 -13.09 5.93 4.66
CA SER A 78 -11.97 6.57 3.97
C SER A 78 -12.31 6.94 2.52
N PRO A 79 -11.88 8.13 2.04
CA PRO A 79 -11.97 8.51 0.62
C PRO A 79 -11.28 7.51 -0.34
N ILE A 80 -10.34 6.70 0.16
CA ILE A 80 -9.66 5.65 -0.63
C ILE A 80 -10.66 4.67 -1.24
N ARG A 81 -11.80 4.43 -0.57
CA ARG A 81 -12.84 3.53 -1.06
C ARG A 81 -13.51 3.99 -2.36
N GLU A 82 -13.41 5.27 -2.69
CA GLU A 82 -13.96 5.89 -3.92
C GLU A 82 -12.96 5.87 -5.09
N LEU A 83 -11.72 5.44 -4.84
CA LEU A 83 -10.70 5.34 -5.88
C LEU A 83 -10.94 4.14 -6.80
N LYS A 84 -10.17 4.08 -7.90
CA LYS A 84 -10.22 2.94 -8.81
C LYS A 84 -9.60 1.71 -8.14
N ARG A 85 -10.23 0.56 -8.33
CA ARG A 85 -9.69 -0.74 -7.87
C ARG A 85 -8.62 -1.25 -8.82
N THR A 86 -7.56 -1.81 -8.26
CA THR A 86 -6.58 -2.60 -9.02
C THR A 86 -7.24 -3.85 -9.62
N GLY A 87 -6.76 -4.36 -10.75
CA GLY A 87 -7.35 -5.53 -11.40
C GLY A 87 -8.74 -5.34 -12.02
N SER A 88 -9.07 -4.11 -12.42
CA SER A 88 -10.26 -3.79 -13.25
C SER A 88 -9.96 -3.77 -14.74
#